data_AF-A0AB34HEL2-F1
#
_entry.id   AF-A0AB34HEL2-F1
#
_cell.length_a   1.000
_cell.length_b   1.000
_cell.length_c   1.000
_cell.angle_alpha   90.00
_cell.angle_beta   90.00
_cell.angle_gamma   90.00
#
_symmetry.space_group_name_H-M   'P 1'
#
loop_
_entity.id
_entity.type
_entity.pdbx_description
1 polymer ?
#
loop_
_entity_poly.entity_id
_entity_poly.type
_entity_poly.pdbx_seq_one_letter_code
_entity_poly.pdbx_strand_id
1 'polypeptide(L)'
;MLLGHLEEQDEVLHCQFSDNSDDEESEGQEKSEIRHKGCSWIQKPGSVCSLVELNDIQDQTQKSRLENEDSFISQFCFFYFKDLKIECLQESQELNLQKLRNSELILTEAKQKMRELTINIKMKEDLIKELIKTGNDVKSVSKQYSLKVTKLEHEAEQAKVELTETQKQLEELENKDLSDVALKVKLQKEFRKKMDAAKLRVQVLQKKQQNSKKLASLSIQNEKRANELEQNVDHMKHQKVQLQKRLQEENEKRKQLDAEIKRDQQKIKELQLKTEQEEGLKLKAEDLDAFKMKRRKGSFGSIDQLQKLDEQKKWLDEEVEKVLNQRQELEELEEDLKKREAIVCKKEALLQEKSHLENKKLRSSQALNTDSLKISTRLILLDQELSEKNVQLQSSTAEEKIKISEQVQALQKEKDQLQRRRNSVDEKLKNGSVLSPEVSQYALELEVLYDGSLG
;
A
#
# COMPACT_ATOMS: atom_id res chain seq x y z
N MET A 1 -8.58 -16.65 -13.93
CA MET A 1 -7.31 -17.23 -13.44
C MET A 1 -6.14 -16.41 -13.97
N LEU A 2 -6.05 -15.14 -13.56
CA LEU A 2 -4.99 -14.20 -13.97
C LEU A 2 -4.50 -13.33 -12.80
N LEU A 3 -5.01 -13.56 -11.58
CA LEU A 3 -4.70 -12.76 -10.39
C LEU A 3 -3.73 -13.47 -9.42
N GLY A 4 -3.41 -14.74 -9.65
CA GLY A 4 -2.49 -15.51 -8.80
C GLY A 4 -1.02 -15.36 -9.18
N HIS A 5 -0.71 -14.66 -10.29
CA HIS A 5 0.66 -14.55 -10.82
C HIS A 5 1.41 -13.29 -10.38
N LEU A 6 0.76 -12.37 -9.66
CA LEU A 6 1.40 -11.15 -9.17
C LEU A 6 1.96 -11.28 -7.74
N GLU A 7 1.67 -12.38 -7.05
CA GLU A 7 2.07 -12.60 -5.64
C GLU A 7 3.38 -13.41 -5.51
N GLU A 8 3.79 -14.12 -6.57
CA GLU A 8 5.00 -14.97 -6.60
C GLU A 8 6.26 -14.26 -7.13
N GLN A 9 6.20 -12.98 -7.50
CA GLN A 9 7.38 -12.26 -8.04
C GLN A 9 8.04 -11.26 -7.08
N ASP A 10 7.59 -11.17 -5.83
CA ASP A 10 8.20 -10.29 -4.81
C ASP A 10 9.04 -11.07 -3.79
N GLU A 11 9.60 -12.20 -4.22
CA GLU A 11 10.60 -12.95 -3.47
C GLU A 11 11.95 -12.25 -3.64
N VAL A 12 12.25 -11.34 -2.70
CA VAL A 12 13.55 -10.67 -2.61
C VAL A 12 14.63 -11.73 -2.46
N LEU A 13 15.49 -11.81 -3.47
CA LEU A 13 16.68 -12.65 -3.48
C LEU A 13 17.37 -12.61 -2.11
N HIS A 14 17.43 -13.75 -1.44
CA HIS A 14 18.24 -13.95 -0.26
C HIS A 14 19.69 -13.60 -0.61
N CYS A 15 20.19 -12.46 -0.14
CA CYS A 15 21.62 -12.23 -0.03
C CYS A 15 22.17 -13.22 0.98
N GLN A 16 22.65 -14.38 0.52
CA GLN A 16 23.50 -15.26 1.31
C GLN A 16 24.84 -14.55 1.55
N PHE A 17 24.95 -13.89 2.70
CA PHE A 17 26.26 -13.60 3.28
C PHE A 17 26.53 -14.69 4.31
N SER A 18 27.56 -15.48 4.03
CA SER A 18 28.05 -16.57 4.88
C SER A 18 28.42 -16.01 6.24
N ASP A 19 27.60 -16.29 7.24
CA ASP A 19 27.89 -16.01 8.64
C ASP A 19 28.65 -17.23 9.19
N ASN A 20 29.98 -17.13 9.23
CA ASN A 20 30.79 -18.05 10.01
C ASN A 20 30.72 -17.57 11.47
N SER A 21 29.82 -18.14 12.24
CA SER A 21 29.92 -18.13 13.70
C SER A 21 29.54 -19.52 14.21
N ASP A 22 30.54 -20.21 14.75
CA ASP A 22 30.38 -21.38 15.60
C ASP A 22 29.41 -21.04 16.73
N ASP A 23 28.33 -21.80 16.84
CA ASP A 23 27.68 -22.06 18.12
C ASP A 23 27.25 -23.53 18.12
N GLU A 24 27.82 -24.24 19.09
CA GLU A 24 27.68 -25.67 19.34
C GLU A 24 26.23 -26.04 19.63
N GLU A 25 25.68 -27.01 18.90
CA GLU A 25 24.40 -27.64 19.23
C GLU A 25 24.61 -29.16 19.25
N SER A 26 24.25 -29.84 20.35
CA SER A 26 23.88 -31.26 20.25
C SER A 26 23.23 -31.83 21.50
N GLU A 27 21.99 -32.29 21.32
CA GLU A 27 21.65 -33.70 21.61
C GLU A 27 20.97 -34.31 20.36
N GLY A 28 21.40 -35.51 19.97
CA GLY A 28 20.59 -36.41 19.11
C GLY A 28 21.30 -37.07 17.92
N GLN A 29 22.04 -38.16 18.20
CA GLN A 29 22.47 -39.32 17.36
C GLN A 29 21.98 -39.38 15.89
N GLU A 30 22.80 -39.72 14.88
CA GLU A 30 23.24 -41.10 14.57
C GLU A 30 24.31 -41.12 13.46
N LYS A 31 25.20 -42.12 13.49
CA LYS A 31 26.38 -42.28 12.62
C LYS A 31 26.02 -42.80 11.23
N SER A 32 26.73 -42.33 10.20
CA SER A 32 27.40 -43.24 9.26
C SER A 32 28.58 -42.57 8.54
N GLU A 33 29.54 -43.41 8.25
CA GLU A 33 30.96 -43.16 8.07
C GLU A 33 31.30 -43.28 6.58
N ILE A 34 31.78 -42.21 5.93
CA ILE A 34 32.36 -42.30 4.58
C ILE A 34 33.64 -41.47 4.52
N ARG A 35 34.77 -42.18 4.38
CA ARG A 35 36.11 -41.66 4.13
C ARG A 35 36.19 -41.04 2.74
N HIS A 36 36.67 -39.80 2.62
CA HIS A 36 37.32 -39.34 1.39
C HIS A 36 38.55 -38.44 1.65
N LYS A 37 39.71 -39.03 1.30
CA LYS A 37 41.01 -38.46 0.90
C LYS A 37 41.12 -36.93 0.85
N GLY A 38 41.97 -36.38 1.72
CA GLY A 38 42.57 -35.06 1.54
C GLY A 38 43.81 -35.10 0.63
N CYS A 39 43.89 -34.15 -0.30
CA CYS A 39 45.10 -33.43 -0.74
C CYS A 39 44.79 -32.61 -2.01
N SER A 40 44.74 -31.29 -1.93
CA SER A 40 45.46 -30.40 -2.86
C SER A 40 45.51 -28.96 -2.36
N TRP A 41 46.75 -28.52 -2.20
CA TRP A 41 47.30 -27.17 -2.13
C TRP A 41 46.49 -26.06 -2.80
N ILE A 42 46.13 -25.02 -2.01
CA ILE A 42 46.04 -23.63 -2.51
C ILE A 42 46.65 -22.69 -1.47
N GLN A 43 47.61 -21.92 -1.97
CA GLN A 43 48.46 -20.93 -1.33
C GLN A 43 47.62 -19.69 -0.95
N LYS A 44 47.66 -19.28 0.33
CA LYS A 44 47.19 -17.95 0.78
C LYS A 44 48.36 -16.95 0.67
N PRO A 45 48.18 -15.74 0.12
CA PRO A 45 49.10 -14.65 0.40
C PRO A 45 48.82 -14.14 1.83
N GLY A 46 49.88 -14.08 2.62
CA GLY A 46 49.83 -13.65 4.01
C GLY A 46 49.47 -12.18 4.14
N SER A 47 48.43 -11.91 4.94
CA SER A 47 48.26 -10.62 5.59
C SER A 47 49.30 -10.52 6.70
N VAL A 48 50.30 -9.68 6.49
CA VAL A 48 51.23 -9.25 7.54
C VAL A 48 51.10 -7.74 7.65
N CYS A 49 50.27 -7.29 8.57
CA CYS A 49 50.54 -6.08 9.32
C CYS A 49 50.16 -6.34 10.77
N SER A 50 51.10 -6.97 11.46
CA SER A 50 51.19 -7.01 12.91
C SER A 50 51.18 -5.56 13.42
N LEU A 51 50.06 -5.16 14.03
CA LEU A 51 49.99 -4.00 14.90
C LEU A 51 50.87 -4.28 16.13
N VAL A 52 52.14 -3.90 16.06
CA VAL A 52 52.94 -3.71 17.26
C VAL A 52 52.53 -2.37 17.84
N GLU A 53 51.74 -2.39 18.92
CA GLU A 53 51.63 -1.25 19.83
C GLU A 53 53.01 -0.97 20.43
N LEU A 54 53.76 -0.07 19.81
CA LEU A 54 54.94 0.52 20.44
C LEU A 54 54.46 1.67 21.32
N ASN A 55 54.31 1.34 22.60
CA ASN A 55 54.14 2.29 23.70
C ASN A 55 55.25 3.34 23.70
N ASP A 56 54.90 4.54 24.18
CA ASP A 56 55.75 5.69 24.45
C ASP A 56 57.11 5.29 25.07
N ILE A 57 58.18 5.39 24.28
CA ILE A 57 59.53 5.37 24.82
C ILE A 57 59.87 6.80 25.24
N GLN A 58 59.80 7.00 26.54
CA GLN A 58 60.33 8.15 27.24
C GLN A 58 61.83 8.29 26.96
N ASP A 59 62.17 9.43 26.38
CA ASP A 59 63.50 9.87 25.96
C ASP A 59 64.48 9.88 27.16
N GLN A 60 65.37 8.87 27.26
CA GLN A 60 66.52 8.90 28.16
C GLN A 60 67.79 9.22 27.36
N THR A 61 68.13 10.50 27.37
CA THR A 61 69.38 11.04 26.83
C THR A 61 70.59 10.52 27.62
N GLN A 62 71.39 9.63 27.03
CA GLN A 62 72.82 9.49 27.37
C GLN A 62 73.67 9.90 26.16
N LYS A 63 74.41 10.99 26.35
CA LYS A 63 75.40 11.54 25.41
C LYS A 63 76.55 10.55 25.21
N SER A 64 76.80 10.17 23.98
CA SER A 64 78.16 9.85 23.51
C SER A 64 78.44 10.61 22.22
N ARG A 65 79.69 11.06 22.11
CA ARG A 65 80.15 12.15 21.26
C ARG A 65 80.79 11.56 19.99
N LEU A 66 80.05 11.55 18.90
CA LEU A 66 80.56 11.46 17.53
C LEU A 66 79.72 12.42 16.67
N GLU A 67 80.42 13.34 16.02
CA GLU A 67 79.90 14.62 15.54
C GLU A 67 79.41 14.51 14.07
N ASN A 68 78.21 15.05 13.85
CA ASN A 68 77.67 15.68 12.63
C ASN A 68 77.04 14.83 11.50
N GLU A 69 77.44 13.58 11.24
CA GLU A 69 76.75 12.78 10.19
C GLU A 69 75.49 12.05 10.71
N ASP A 70 75.50 11.59 11.97
CA ASP A 70 74.35 10.93 12.61
C ASP A 70 73.16 11.88 12.86
N SER A 71 73.43 13.18 13.03
CA SER A 71 72.37 14.19 13.24
C SER A 71 71.54 14.43 11.98
N PHE A 72 72.16 14.37 10.79
CA PHE A 72 71.48 14.56 9.51
C PHE A 72 70.65 13.32 9.14
N ILE A 73 71.21 12.12 9.34
CA ILE A 73 70.51 10.86 9.08
C ILE A 73 69.35 10.69 10.07
N SER A 74 69.55 11.00 11.36
CA SER A 74 68.49 10.96 12.37
C SER A 74 67.35 11.93 12.04
N GLN A 75 67.66 13.15 11.59
CA GLN A 75 66.65 14.14 11.21
C GLN A 75 65.92 13.80 9.91
N PHE A 76 66.63 13.25 8.91
CA PHE A 76 66.02 12.76 7.67
C PHE A 76 65.09 11.56 7.94
N CYS A 77 65.52 10.61 8.77
CA CYS A 77 64.70 9.48 9.21
C CYS A 77 63.46 9.95 10.02
N PHE A 78 63.60 10.98 10.85
CA PHE A 78 62.47 11.56 11.60
C PHE A 78 61.41 12.19 10.69
N PHE A 79 61.83 12.99 9.69
CA PHE A 79 60.92 13.56 8.70
C PHE A 79 60.27 12.48 7.84
N TYR A 80 61.04 11.54 7.32
CA TYR A 80 60.53 10.44 6.51
C TYR A 80 59.52 9.56 7.28
N PHE A 81 59.81 9.23 8.54
CA PHE A 81 58.90 8.44 9.38
C PHE A 81 57.63 9.22 9.75
N LYS A 82 57.71 10.54 9.88
CA LYS A 82 56.57 11.42 10.17
C LYS A 82 55.67 11.59 8.94
N ASP A 83 56.24 11.79 7.76
CA ASP A 83 55.49 11.88 6.49
C ASP A 83 54.76 10.56 6.21
N LEU A 84 55.45 9.42 6.43
CA LEU A 84 54.85 8.08 6.32
C LEU A 84 53.68 7.89 7.32
N LYS A 85 53.76 8.47 8.52
CA LYS A 85 52.69 8.42 9.53
C LYS A 85 51.50 9.31 9.16
N ILE A 86 51.74 10.46 8.53
CA ILE A 86 50.66 11.33 8.03
C ILE A 86 49.95 10.65 6.85
N GLU A 87 50.71 10.06 5.92
CA GLU A 87 50.17 9.33 4.76
C GLU A 87 49.30 8.14 5.21
N CYS A 88 49.78 7.33 6.16
CA CYS A 88 49.00 6.22 6.74
C CYS A 88 47.71 6.69 7.43
N LEU A 89 47.74 7.84 8.13
CA LEU A 89 46.52 8.43 8.73
C LEU A 89 45.55 8.98 7.68
N GLN A 90 46.06 9.52 6.57
CA GLN A 90 45.24 10.00 5.45
C GLN A 90 44.56 8.84 4.73
N GLU A 91 45.27 7.75 4.44
CA GLU A 91 44.71 6.52 3.87
C GLU A 91 43.61 5.92 4.77
N SER A 92 43.87 5.84 6.09
CA SER A 92 42.88 5.42 7.09
C SER A 92 41.64 6.31 7.09
N GLN A 93 41.83 7.62 7.04
CA GLN A 93 40.74 8.60 7.02
C GLN A 93 39.89 8.47 5.74
N GLU A 94 40.50 8.30 4.58
CA GLU A 94 39.80 8.13 3.30
C GLU A 94 38.99 6.83 3.27
N LEU A 95 39.58 5.73 3.74
CA LEU A 95 38.91 4.44 3.86
C LEU A 95 37.70 4.51 4.82
N ASN A 96 37.84 5.22 5.94
CA ASN A 96 36.75 5.44 6.88
C ASN A 96 35.66 6.36 6.32
N LEU A 97 36.01 7.37 5.51
CA LEU A 97 35.05 8.20 4.79
C LEU A 97 34.24 7.39 3.78
N GLN A 98 34.89 6.46 3.07
CA GLN A 98 34.21 5.55 2.14
C GLN A 98 33.25 4.61 2.89
N LYS A 99 33.68 4.04 4.02
CA LYS A 99 32.80 3.23 4.89
C LYS A 99 31.62 4.05 5.43
N LEU A 100 31.84 5.32 5.77
CA LEU A 100 30.79 6.23 6.24
C LEU A 100 29.73 6.44 5.15
N ARG A 101 30.15 6.78 3.92
CA ARG A 101 29.24 6.94 2.76
C ARG A 101 28.43 5.67 2.48
N ASN A 102 29.06 4.50 2.56
CA ASN A 102 28.39 3.21 2.37
C ASN A 102 27.36 2.94 3.49
N SER A 103 27.71 3.19 4.75
CA SER A 103 26.79 3.07 5.89
C SER A 103 25.61 4.05 5.78
N GLU A 104 25.84 5.28 5.31
CA GLU A 104 24.76 6.26 5.05
C GLU A 104 23.80 5.79 3.94
N LEU A 105 24.32 5.21 2.86
CA LEU A 105 23.49 4.65 1.79
C LEU A 105 22.59 3.53 2.35
N ILE A 106 23.19 2.55 3.04
CA ILE A 106 22.45 1.43 3.66
C ILE A 106 21.41 1.96 4.65
N LEU A 107 21.74 2.98 5.44
CA LEU A 107 20.83 3.62 6.38
C LEU A 107 19.63 4.27 5.68
N THR A 108 19.85 4.97 4.56
CA THR A 108 18.76 5.60 3.80
C THR A 108 17.84 4.57 3.15
N GLU A 109 18.41 3.50 2.59
CA GLU A 109 17.66 2.40 2.00
C GLU A 109 16.82 1.66 3.05
N ALA A 110 17.41 1.34 4.21
CA ALA A 110 16.70 0.71 5.33
C ALA A 110 15.57 1.58 5.87
N LYS A 111 15.77 2.92 5.96
CA LYS A 111 14.71 3.86 6.34
C LYS A 111 13.56 3.88 5.33
N GLN A 112 13.88 3.82 4.04
CA GLN A 112 12.87 3.75 2.98
C GLN A 112 12.06 2.46 3.09
N LYS A 113 12.73 1.29 3.15
CA LYS A 113 12.08 -0.02 3.34
C LYS A 113 11.19 -0.06 4.58
N MET A 114 11.60 0.57 5.68
CA MET A 114 10.80 0.67 6.89
C MET A 114 9.51 1.50 6.70
N ARG A 115 9.56 2.58 5.90
CA ARG A 115 8.38 3.38 5.56
C ARG A 115 7.42 2.58 4.67
N GLU A 116 7.93 1.90 3.64
CA GLU A 116 7.16 1.06 2.73
C GLU A 116 6.45 -0.07 3.49
N LEU A 117 7.16 -0.82 4.34
CA LEU A 117 6.56 -1.84 5.21
C LEU A 117 5.49 -1.25 6.13
N THR A 118 5.70 -0.03 6.65
CA THR A 118 4.71 0.63 7.52
C THR A 118 3.43 0.96 6.76
N ILE A 119 3.52 1.40 5.51
CA ILE A 119 2.37 1.65 4.66
C ILE A 119 1.67 0.33 4.31
N ASN A 120 2.44 -0.69 3.91
CA ASN A 120 1.92 -2.01 3.54
C ASN A 120 1.17 -2.69 4.70
N ILE A 121 1.76 -2.68 5.92
CA ILE A 121 1.12 -3.19 7.13
C ILE A 121 -0.22 -2.47 7.37
N LYS A 122 -0.26 -1.13 7.30
CA LYS A 122 -1.50 -0.38 7.50
C LYS A 122 -2.56 -0.74 6.46
N MET A 123 -2.19 -0.81 5.19
CA MET A 123 -3.10 -1.17 4.10
C MET A 123 -3.67 -2.58 4.28
N LYS A 124 -2.84 -3.55 4.66
CA LYS A 124 -3.30 -4.93 4.91
C LYS A 124 -4.13 -5.04 6.20
N GLU A 125 -3.79 -4.31 7.26
CA GLU A 125 -4.61 -4.24 8.48
C GLU A 125 -5.99 -3.63 8.21
N ASP A 126 -6.08 -2.59 7.38
CA ASP A 126 -7.35 -1.99 6.99
C ASP A 126 -8.18 -2.92 6.09
N LEU A 127 -7.52 -3.65 5.18
CA LEU A 127 -8.18 -4.71 4.41
C LEU A 127 -8.74 -5.81 5.32
N ILE A 128 -7.97 -6.29 6.30
CA ILE A 128 -8.43 -7.28 7.28
C ILE A 128 -9.67 -6.77 8.04
N LYS A 129 -9.66 -5.51 8.50
CA LYS A 129 -10.82 -4.91 9.18
C LYS A 129 -12.07 -4.90 8.31
N GLU A 130 -11.96 -4.48 7.05
CA GLU A 130 -13.10 -4.47 6.12
C GLU A 130 -13.57 -5.89 5.76
N LEU A 131 -12.66 -6.86 5.65
CA LEU A 131 -13.01 -8.28 5.44
C LEU A 131 -13.77 -8.86 6.64
N ILE A 132 -13.33 -8.58 7.87
CA ILE A 132 -14.01 -9.00 9.11
C ILE A 132 -15.39 -8.36 9.21
N LYS A 133 -15.49 -7.05 8.96
CA LYS A 133 -16.75 -6.31 8.97
C LYS A 133 -17.74 -6.88 7.95
N THR A 134 -17.31 -7.06 6.71
CA THR A 134 -18.11 -7.68 5.64
C THR A 134 -18.50 -9.11 6.02
N GLY A 135 -17.60 -9.88 6.61
CA GLY A 135 -17.88 -11.23 7.12
C GLY A 135 -18.97 -11.24 8.20
N ASN A 136 -18.93 -10.29 9.13
CA ASN A 136 -19.93 -10.14 10.18
C ASN A 136 -21.30 -9.71 9.62
N ASP A 137 -21.32 -8.79 8.66
CA ASP A 137 -22.54 -8.37 7.98
C ASP A 137 -23.19 -9.56 7.26
N VAL A 138 -22.41 -10.34 6.50
CA VAL A 138 -22.89 -11.57 5.85
C VAL A 138 -23.39 -12.60 6.86
N LYS A 139 -22.67 -12.80 7.98
CA LYS A 139 -23.11 -13.69 9.08
C LYS A 139 -24.44 -13.21 9.69
N SER A 140 -24.62 -11.91 9.90
CA SER A 140 -25.86 -11.32 10.45
C SER A 140 -27.04 -11.49 9.51
N VAL A 141 -26.83 -11.23 8.21
CA VAL A 141 -27.82 -11.40 7.15
C VAL A 141 -28.19 -12.88 7.00
N SER A 142 -27.20 -13.79 7.04
CA SER A 142 -27.42 -15.23 7.03
C SER A 142 -28.28 -15.70 8.21
N LYS A 143 -28.02 -15.20 9.44
CA LYS A 143 -28.86 -15.46 10.62
C LYS A 143 -30.30 -14.96 10.43
N GLN A 144 -30.49 -13.75 9.90
CA GLN A 144 -31.82 -13.20 9.62
C GLN A 144 -32.59 -14.04 8.59
N TYR A 145 -31.92 -14.45 7.51
CA TYR A 145 -32.54 -15.32 6.51
C TYR A 145 -32.90 -16.69 7.09
N SER A 146 -32.04 -17.27 7.92
CA SER A 146 -32.32 -18.53 8.61
C SER A 146 -33.58 -18.43 9.49
N LEU A 147 -33.69 -17.38 10.30
CA LEU A 147 -34.90 -17.12 11.12
C LEU A 147 -36.16 -16.89 10.25
N LYS A 148 -36.02 -16.20 9.11
CA LYS A 148 -37.17 -15.99 8.21
C LYS A 148 -37.58 -17.30 7.52
N VAL A 149 -36.64 -18.18 7.21
CA VAL A 149 -36.92 -19.50 6.64
C VAL A 149 -37.69 -20.36 7.66
N THR A 150 -37.22 -20.48 8.90
CA THR A 150 -37.92 -21.27 9.92
C THR A 150 -39.32 -20.75 10.22
N LYS A 151 -39.51 -19.42 10.24
CA LYS A 151 -40.84 -18.81 10.41
C LYS A 151 -41.78 -19.17 9.25
N LEU A 152 -41.31 -19.06 8.00
CA LEU A 152 -42.10 -19.42 6.83
C LEU A 152 -42.39 -20.92 6.74
N GLU A 153 -41.47 -21.77 7.22
CA GLU A 153 -41.69 -23.22 7.33
C GLU A 153 -42.79 -23.54 8.34
N HIS A 154 -42.79 -22.89 9.50
CA HIS A 154 -43.86 -23.05 10.49
C HIS A 154 -45.22 -22.58 9.97
N GLU A 155 -45.28 -21.40 9.32
CA GLU A 155 -46.51 -20.89 8.68
C GLU A 155 -47.01 -21.84 7.57
N ALA A 156 -46.09 -22.44 6.79
CA ALA A 156 -46.46 -23.42 5.78
C ALA A 156 -47.00 -24.72 6.37
N GLU A 157 -46.44 -25.19 7.49
CA GLU A 157 -46.92 -26.38 8.19
C GLU A 157 -48.29 -26.12 8.84
N GLN A 158 -48.47 -24.95 9.47
CA GLN A 158 -49.75 -24.52 10.01
C GLN A 158 -50.84 -24.49 8.92
N ALA A 159 -50.53 -23.91 7.75
CA ALA A 159 -51.46 -23.89 6.62
C ALA A 159 -51.79 -25.29 6.08
N LYS A 160 -50.88 -26.28 6.20
CA LYS A 160 -51.19 -27.68 5.86
C LYS A 160 -52.15 -28.29 6.86
N VAL A 161 -51.96 -28.05 8.17
CA VAL A 161 -52.86 -28.55 9.23
C VAL A 161 -54.26 -27.97 9.07
N GLU A 162 -54.39 -26.66 8.84
CA GLU A 162 -55.68 -26.02 8.58
C GLU A 162 -56.34 -26.57 7.29
N LEU A 163 -55.53 -26.91 6.29
CA LEU A 163 -56.02 -27.53 5.06
C LEU A 163 -56.52 -28.97 5.29
N THR A 164 -55.82 -29.79 6.07
CA THR A 164 -56.28 -31.15 6.38
C THR A 164 -57.52 -31.15 7.27
N GLU A 165 -57.63 -30.19 8.19
CA GLU A 165 -58.81 -30.01 9.03
C GLU A 165 -60.03 -29.58 8.21
N THR A 166 -59.88 -28.59 7.33
CA THR A 166 -60.96 -28.21 6.40
C THR A 166 -61.32 -29.32 5.42
N GLN A 167 -60.35 -30.13 4.99
CA GLN A 167 -60.59 -31.30 4.15
C GLN A 167 -61.37 -32.39 4.91
N LYS A 168 -61.08 -32.60 6.20
CA LYS A 168 -61.84 -33.53 7.06
C LYS A 168 -63.26 -33.04 7.32
N GLN A 169 -63.46 -31.74 7.57
CA GLN A 169 -64.79 -31.13 7.69
C GLN A 169 -65.59 -31.28 6.39
N LEU A 170 -64.93 -31.19 5.24
CA LEU A 170 -65.56 -31.44 3.95
C LEU A 170 -65.95 -32.90 3.77
N GLU A 171 -65.09 -33.85 4.14
CA GLU A 171 -65.39 -35.29 4.07
C GLU A 171 -66.55 -35.66 5.00
N GLU A 172 -66.61 -35.08 6.21
CA GLU A 172 -67.76 -35.20 7.13
C GLU A 172 -69.06 -34.60 6.56
N LEU A 173 -68.96 -33.57 5.72
CA LEU A 173 -70.09 -32.97 4.99
C LEU A 173 -70.46 -33.77 3.72
N GLU A 174 -69.50 -34.36 3.01
CA GLU A 174 -69.75 -35.25 1.85
C GLU A 174 -70.40 -36.56 2.28
N ASN A 175 -70.13 -37.04 3.49
CA ASN A 175 -70.82 -38.18 4.10
C ASN A 175 -72.26 -37.84 4.54
N LYS A 176 -72.72 -36.59 4.36
CA LYS A 176 -74.12 -36.16 4.48
C LYS A 176 -74.67 -35.88 3.07
N ASP A 177 -75.66 -36.65 2.63
CA ASP A 177 -76.04 -36.78 1.23
C ASP A 177 -76.54 -35.52 0.48
N LEU A 178 -75.97 -35.37 -0.73
CA LEU A 178 -76.47 -34.88 -2.04
C LEU A 178 -77.02 -33.44 -2.20
N SER A 179 -76.24 -32.56 -2.86
CA SER A 179 -76.63 -31.72 -4.03
C SER A 179 -75.56 -30.65 -4.31
N ASP A 180 -74.89 -30.74 -5.48
CA ASP A 180 -74.32 -29.63 -6.27
C ASP A 180 -72.90 -29.91 -6.80
N VAL A 181 -72.86 -30.46 -8.01
CA VAL A 181 -71.64 -30.73 -8.79
C VAL A 181 -70.83 -29.46 -9.04
N ALA A 182 -71.47 -28.28 -9.09
CA ALA A 182 -70.77 -27.01 -9.33
C ALA A 182 -69.89 -26.59 -8.14
N LEU A 183 -70.31 -26.87 -6.91
CA LEU A 183 -69.51 -26.63 -5.70
C LEU A 183 -68.29 -27.55 -5.65
N LYS A 184 -68.44 -28.83 -6.04
CA LYS A 184 -67.32 -29.78 -6.18
C LYS A 184 -66.26 -29.29 -7.15
N VAL A 185 -66.65 -28.81 -8.33
CA VAL A 185 -65.71 -28.28 -9.33
C VAL A 185 -65.01 -27.01 -8.85
N LYS A 186 -65.73 -26.09 -8.19
CA LYS A 186 -65.14 -24.87 -7.61
C LYS A 186 -64.09 -25.21 -6.54
N LEU A 187 -64.42 -26.15 -5.66
CA LEU A 187 -63.53 -26.58 -4.60
C LEU A 187 -62.27 -27.28 -5.15
N GLN A 188 -62.43 -28.17 -6.14
CA GLN A 188 -61.31 -28.82 -6.81
C GLN A 188 -60.39 -27.80 -7.50
N LYS A 189 -60.94 -26.73 -8.07
CA LYS A 189 -60.16 -25.63 -8.67
C LYS A 189 -59.37 -24.86 -7.61
N GLU A 190 -59.97 -24.56 -6.47
CA GLU A 190 -59.27 -23.90 -5.36
C GLU A 190 -58.16 -24.78 -4.76
N PHE A 191 -58.37 -26.09 -4.65
CA PHE A 191 -57.31 -27.02 -4.25
C PHE A 191 -56.16 -27.07 -5.24
N ARG A 192 -56.43 -27.09 -6.56
CA ARG A 192 -55.35 -27.00 -7.56
C ARG A 192 -54.56 -25.71 -7.43
N LYS A 193 -55.21 -24.56 -7.27
CA LYS A 193 -54.53 -23.27 -7.03
C LYS A 193 -53.67 -23.30 -5.76
N LYS A 194 -54.18 -23.84 -4.66
CA LYS A 194 -53.43 -23.99 -3.40
C LYS A 194 -52.24 -24.94 -3.58
N MET A 195 -52.40 -26.03 -4.30
CA MET A 195 -51.33 -26.98 -4.62
C MET A 195 -50.23 -26.33 -5.46
N ASP A 196 -50.60 -25.59 -6.50
CA ASP A 196 -49.63 -24.89 -7.36
C ASP A 196 -48.90 -23.78 -6.60
N ALA A 197 -49.60 -23.04 -5.75
CA ALA A 197 -48.99 -22.05 -4.85
C ALA A 197 -48.03 -22.70 -3.83
N ALA A 198 -48.38 -23.86 -3.28
CA ALA A 198 -47.51 -24.63 -2.38
C ALA A 198 -46.26 -25.15 -3.10
N LYS A 199 -46.40 -25.69 -4.33
CA LYS A 199 -45.27 -26.10 -5.17
C LYS A 199 -44.32 -24.95 -5.47
N LEU A 200 -44.87 -23.77 -5.79
CA LEU A 200 -44.06 -22.57 -6.03
C LEU A 200 -43.29 -22.14 -4.78
N ARG A 201 -43.93 -22.19 -3.60
CA ARG A 201 -43.29 -21.89 -2.31
C ARG A 201 -42.14 -22.85 -1.99
N VAL A 202 -42.34 -24.16 -2.21
CA VAL A 202 -41.27 -25.16 -2.03
C VAL A 202 -40.07 -24.88 -2.94
N GLN A 203 -40.30 -24.55 -4.21
CA GLN A 203 -39.21 -24.16 -5.12
C GLN A 203 -38.45 -22.91 -4.64
N VAL A 204 -39.17 -21.88 -4.17
CA VAL A 204 -38.55 -20.67 -3.61
C VAL A 204 -37.70 -20.99 -2.38
N LEU A 205 -38.20 -21.84 -1.47
CA LEU A 205 -37.46 -22.26 -0.28
C LEU A 205 -36.21 -23.08 -0.65
N GLN A 206 -36.31 -24.01 -1.60
CA GLN A 206 -35.17 -24.79 -2.09
C GLN A 206 -34.07 -23.88 -2.68
N LYS A 207 -34.46 -22.89 -3.49
CA LYS A 207 -33.52 -21.89 -4.04
C LYS A 207 -32.87 -21.05 -2.94
N LYS A 208 -33.64 -20.64 -1.92
CA LYS A 208 -33.11 -19.92 -0.75
C LYS A 208 -32.13 -20.77 0.06
N GLN A 209 -32.43 -22.04 0.28
CA GLN A 209 -31.54 -22.97 0.97
C GLN A 209 -30.21 -23.14 0.21
N GLN A 210 -30.26 -23.26 -1.12
CA GLN A 210 -29.05 -23.32 -1.95
C GLN A 210 -28.22 -22.03 -1.86
N ASN A 211 -28.88 -20.86 -1.89
CA ASN A 211 -28.20 -19.58 -1.71
C ASN A 211 -27.56 -19.47 -0.32
N SER A 212 -28.23 -19.95 0.73
CA SER A 212 -27.67 -20.01 2.09
C SER A 212 -26.41 -20.87 2.16
N LYS A 213 -26.39 -22.03 1.48
CA LYS A 213 -25.18 -22.88 1.41
C LYS A 213 -24.01 -22.17 0.72
N LYS A 214 -24.28 -21.45 -0.38
CA LYS A 214 -23.27 -20.64 -1.09
C LYS A 214 -22.72 -19.50 -0.22
N LEU A 215 -23.59 -18.84 0.55
CA LEU A 215 -23.17 -17.80 1.50
C LEU A 215 -22.28 -18.36 2.61
N ALA A 216 -22.61 -19.54 3.15
CA ALA A 216 -21.78 -20.21 4.14
C ALA A 216 -20.38 -20.56 3.60
N SER A 217 -20.29 -21.09 2.37
CA SER A 217 -18.99 -21.39 1.74
C SER A 217 -18.16 -20.12 1.48
N LEU A 218 -18.80 -19.02 1.05
CA LEU A 218 -18.12 -17.74 0.87
C LEU A 218 -17.60 -17.18 2.21
N SER A 219 -18.36 -17.35 3.30
CA SER A 219 -17.91 -16.95 4.64
C SER A 219 -16.66 -17.70 5.07
N ILE A 220 -16.61 -19.03 4.85
CA ILE A 220 -15.44 -19.85 5.19
C ILE A 220 -14.23 -19.44 4.35
N GLN A 221 -14.43 -19.15 3.07
CA GLN A 221 -13.35 -18.69 2.19
C GLN A 221 -12.80 -17.31 2.62
N ASN A 222 -13.68 -16.40 3.01
CA ASN A 222 -13.27 -15.08 3.49
C ASN A 222 -12.47 -15.19 4.80
N GLU A 223 -12.89 -16.06 5.71
CA GLU A 223 -12.17 -16.33 6.97
C GLU A 223 -10.77 -16.91 6.71
N LYS A 224 -10.62 -17.82 5.75
CA LYS A 224 -9.28 -18.32 5.35
C LYS A 224 -8.38 -17.21 4.80
N ARG A 225 -8.89 -16.36 3.91
CA ARG A 225 -8.14 -15.22 3.37
C ARG A 225 -7.73 -14.22 4.45
N ALA A 226 -8.61 -13.97 5.43
CA ALA A 226 -8.28 -13.11 6.56
C ALA A 226 -7.11 -13.70 7.37
N ASN A 227 -7.14 -15.00 7.67
CA ASN A 227 -6.06 -15.67 8.41
C ASN A 227 -4.73 -15.67 7.64
N GLU A 228 -4.75 -15.89 6.32
CA GLU A 228 -3.56 -15.81 5.46
C GLU A 228 -2.95 -14.39 5.48
N LEU A 229 -3.79 -13.35 5.41
CA LEU A 229 -3.35 -11.95 5.52
C LEU A 229 -2.81 -11.63 6.92
N GLU A 230 -3.41 -12.17 7.99
CA GLU A 230 -2.89 -12.02 9.35
C GLU A 230 -1.49 -12.61 9.49
N GLN A 231 -1.26 -13.84 9.01
CA GLN A 231 0.06 -14.47 9.03
C GLN A 231 1.10 -13.64 8.25
N ASN A 232 0.71 -13.07 7.11
CA ASN A 232 1.57 -12.20 6.31
C ASN A 232 1.90 -10.88 7.05
N VAL A 233 0.90 -10.24 7.67
CA VAL A 233 1.09 -9.05 8.52
C VAL A 233 2.04 -9.34 9.67
N ASP A 234 1.90 -10.49 10.34
CA ASP A 234 2.79 -10.90 11.40
C ASP A 234 4.21 -11.09 10.88
N HIS A 235 4.40 -11.77 9.75
CA HIS A 235 5.72 -11.90 9.13
C HIS A 235 6.36 -10.54 8.81
N MET A 236 5.63 -9.60 8.20
CA MET A 236 6.13 -8.25 7.93
C MET A 236 6.42 -7.46 9.22
N LYS A 237 5.66 -7.66 10.30
CA LYS A 237 5.95 -7.07 11.62
C LYS A 237 7.29 -7.57 12.14
N HIS A 238 7.56 -8.87 12.05
CA HIS A 238 8.85 -9.44 12.43
C HIS A 238 9.98 -8.86 11.56
N GLN A 239 9.81 -8.79 10.23
CA GLN A 239 10.77 -8.16 9.33
C GLN A 239 11.04 -6.68 9.69
N LYS A 240 9.99 -5.92 10.00
CA LYS A 240 10.11 -4.51 10.41
C LYS A 240 10.94 -4.37 11.70
N VAL A 241 10.72 -5.23 12.69
CA VAL A 241 11.50 -5.25 13.93
C VAL A 241 12.96 -5.58 13.65
N GLN A 242 13.23 -6.55 12.78
CA GLN A 242 14.59 -6.92 12.39
C GLN A 242 15.31 -5.76 11.67
N LEU A 243 14.63 -5.09 10.74
CA LEU A 243 15.18 -3.90 10.07
C LEU A 243 15.41 -2.74 11.03
N GLN A 244 14.52 -2.55 12.01
CA GLN A 244 14.68 -1.52 13.03
C GLN A 244 15.93 -1.77 13.90
N LYS A 245 16.20 -3.03 14.26
CA LYS A 245 17.44 -3.41 14.96
C LYS A 245 18.68 -3.12 14.12
N ARG A 246 18.70 -3.54 12.84
CA ARG A 246 19.82 -3.25 11.92
C ARG A 246 20.03 -1.75 11.70
N LEU A 247 18.95 -0.97 11.67
CA LEU A 247 19.02 0.49 11.53
C LEU A 247 19.71 1.13 12.74
N GLN A 248 19.45 0.62 13.94
CA GLN A 248 20.14 1.08 15.15
C GLN A 248 21.63 0.73 15.09
N GLU A 249 21.95 -0.52 14.74
CA GLU A 249 23.34 -0.98 14.60
C GLU A 249 24.12 -0.14 13.57
N GLU A 250 23.55 0.14 12.39
CA GLU A 250 24.20 0.99 11.39
C GLU A 250 24.32 2.45 11.82
N ASN A 251 23.35 2.98 12.57
CA ASN A 251 23.48 4.33 13.11
C ASN A 251 24.62 4.44 14.12
N GLU A 252 24.80 3.42 14.97
CA GLU A 252 25.93 3.38 15.91
C GLU A 252 27.27 3.20 15.17
N LYS A 253 27.36 2.36 14.14
CA LYS A 253 28.57 2.24 13.30
C LYS A 253 28.92 3.57 12.63
N ARG A 254 27.92 4.28 12.08
CA ARG A 254 28.11 5.61 11.50
C ARG A 254 28.70 6.60 12.52
N LYS A 255 28.15 6.65 13.74
CA LYS A 255 28.67 7.51 14.82
C LYS A 255 30.11 7.15 15.20
N GLN A 256 30.44 5.85 15.22
CA GLN A 256 31.81 5.38 15.50
C GLN A 256 32.79 5.84 14.41
N LEU A 257 32.43 5.70 13.13
CA LEU A 257 33.23 6.17 12.00
C LEU A 257 33.39 7.69 12.01
N ASP A 258 32.33 8.45 12.30
CA ASP A 258 32.39 9.91 12.45
C ASP A 258 33.37 10.34 13.56
N ALA A 259 33.37 9.63 14.69
CA ALA A 259 34.29 9.90 15.78
C ALA A 259 35.74 9.57 15.40
N GLU A 260 35.95 8.48 14.66
CA GLU A 260 37.26 8.08 14.16
C GLU A 260 37.84 9.06 13.15
N ILE A 261 37.05 9.46 12.15
CA ILE A 261 37.43 10.49 11.17
C ILE A 261 37.81 11.79 11.87
N LYS A 262 37.05 12.21 12.89
CA LYS A 262 37.38 13.42 13.69
C LYS A 262 38.70 13.26 14.46
N ARG A 263 38.96 12.09 15.04
CA ARG A 263 40.23 11.79 15.74
C ARG A 263 41.41 11.85 14.77
N ASP A 264 41.31 11.22 13.61
CA ASP A 264 42.38 11.19 12.62
C ASP A 264 42.64 12.59 12.06
N GLN A 265 41.59 13.37 11.79
CA GLN A 265 41.70 14.79 11.43
C GLN A 265 42.43 15.62 12.50
N GLN A 266 42.15 15.41 13.78
CA GLN A 266 42.84 16.12 14.87
C GLN A 266 44.33 15.74 14.94
N LYS A 267 44.66 14.44 14.84
CA LYS A 267 46.05 13.96 14.83
C LYS A 267 46.83 14.51 13.64
N ILE A 268 46.23 14.56 12.45
CA ILE A 268 46.86 15.16 11.26
C ILE A 268 47.15 16.65 11.52
N LYS A 269 46.18 17.41 12.05
CA LYS A 269 46.37 18.83 12.39
C LYS A 269 47.46 19.05 13.44
N GLU A 270 47.52 18.20 14.47
CA GLU A 270 48.58 18.28 15.49
C GLU A 270 49.97 17.97 14.92
N LEU A 271 50.08 16.96 14.05
CA LEU A 271 51.34 16.61 13.39
C LEU A 271 51.80 17.73 12.45
N GLN A 272 50.87 18.37 11.72
CA GLN A 272 51.14 19.53 10.87
C GLN A 272 51.58 20.76 11.68
N LEU A 273 50.89 21.09 12.78
CA LEU A 273 51.24 22.23 13.64
C LEU A 273 52.61 22.06 14.30
N LYS A 274 52.96 20.83 14.72
CA LYS A 274 54.30 20.52 15.24
C LYS A 274 55.38 20.74 14.18
N THR A 275 55.09 20.47 12.90
CA THR A 275 55.99 20.80 11.78
C THR A 275 56.21 22.30 11.67
N GLU A 276 55.14 23.10 11.66
CA GLU A 276 55.24 24.55 11.56
C GLU A 276 55.99 25.17 12.76
N GLN A 277 55.81 24.60 13.96
CA GLN A 277 56.52 25.05 15.16
C GLN A 277 58.02 24.69 15.11
N GLU A 278 58.38 23.49 14.65
CA GLU A 278 59.78 23.07 14.48
C GLU A 278 60.48 23.81 13.33
N GLU A 279 59.81 24.03 12.20
CA GLU A 279 60.30 24.85 11.08
C GLU A 279 60.41 26.34 11.48
N GLY A 280 59.47 26.86 12.26
CA GLY A 280 59.53 28.21 12.81
C GLY A 280 60.64 28.42 13.85
N LEU A 281 61.03 27.37 14.58
CA LEU A 281 62.21 27.39 15.45
C LEU A 281 63.51 27.29 14.65
N LYS A 282 63.52 26.57 13.53
CA LYS A 282 64.64 26.55 12.58
C LYS A 282 64.84 27.90 11.91
N LEU A 283 63.78 28.56 11.42
CA LEU A 283 63.91 29.90 10.85
C LEU A 283 64.44 30.92 11.87
N LYS A 284 64.14 30.79 13.16
CA LYS A 284 64.71 31.68 14.20
C LYS A 284 66.15 31.34 14.60
N ALA A 285 66.57 30.08 14.50
CA ALA A 285 67.96 29.66 14.71
C ALA A 285 68.83 29.95 13.47
N GLU A 286 68.25 29.84 12.28
CA GLU A 286 68.87 30.07 10.99
C GLU A 286 68.87 31.55 10.64
N ASP A 287 67.88 32.37 11.05
CA ASP A 287 67.90 33.85 10.88
C ASP A 287 68.98 34.53 11.75
N LEU A 288 69.42 33.91 12.84
CA LEU A 288 70.56 34.40 13.62
C LEU A 288 71.92 34.08 12.98
N ASP A 289 72.00 33.10 12.08
CA ASP A 289 73.25 32.71 11.38
C ASP A 289 73.23 33.05 9.87
N ALA A 290 72.06 33.29 9.27
CA ALA A 290 71.88 33.59 7.84
C ALA A 290 71.83 35.09 7.51
N PHE A 291 71.91 35.98 8.50
CA PHE A 291 72.00 37.43 8.24
C PHE A 291 73.36 37.87 7.65
N LYS A 292 74.29 36.93 7.41
CA LYS A 292 75.48 37.12 6.59
C LYS A 292 75.61 36.00 5.56
N MET A 293 74.83 36.06 4.47
CA MET A 293 75.22 35.66 3.10
C MET A 293 74.01 35.24 2.26
N LYS A 294 73.25 36.19 1.68
CA LYS A 294 72.81 36.08 0.27
C LYS A 294 72.12 37.37 -0.20
N ARG A 295 72.94 38.31 -0.69
CA ARG A 295 72.51 39.20 -1.78
C ARG A 295 72.72 38.40 -3.08
N ARG A 296 71.68 38.32 -3.93
CA ARG A 296 71.62 37.71 -5.27
C ARG A 296 71.45 36.18 -5.32
N LYS A 297 70.21 35.75 -5.60
CA LYS A 297 69.88 34.94 -6.80
C LYS A 297 68.35 34.81 -6.91
N GLY A 298 67.75 35.57 -7.82
CA GLY A 298 66.48 35.17 -8.42
C GLY A 298 66.79 34.00 -9.36
N SER A 299 66.21 32.84 -9.07
CA SER A 299 66.32 31.66 -9.92
C SER A 299 64.92 31.13 -10.11
N PHE A 300 64.50 31.14 -11.37
CA PHE A 300 63.24 30.69 -11.92
C PHE A 300 62.67 29.46 -11.21
N GLY A 301 61.44 29.59 -10.72
CA GLY A 301 60.60 28.44 -10.37
C GLY A 301 60.40 27.59 -11.62
N SER A 302 60.60 26.28 -11.45
CA SER A 302 60.66 25.28 -12.51
C SER A 302 59.38 25.28 -13.36
N ILE A 303 59.54 25.42 -14.68
CA ILE A 303 58.49 25.30 -15.70
C ILE A 303 57.64 24.03 -15.50
N ASP A 304 58.22 22.95 -14.97
CA ASP A 304 57.56 21.66 -14.71
C ASP A 304 56.51 21.71 -13.58
N GLN A 305 56.74 22.52 -12.54
CA GLN A 305 55.75 22.69 -11.46
C GLN A 305 54.55 23.53 -11.93
N LEU A 306 54.80 24.52 -12.79
CA LEU A 306 53.76 25.35 -13.38
C LEU A 306 52.87 24.53 -14.35
N GLN A 307 53.47 23.64 -15.14
CA GLN A 307 52.73 22.73 -16.03
C GLN A 307 51.83 21.75 -15.26
N LYS A 308 52.30 21.18 -14.14
CA LYS A 308 51.48 20.31 -13.28
C LYS A 308 50.31 21.05 -12.65
N LEU A 309 50.50 22.31 -12.24
CA LEU A 309 49.41 23.14 -11.73
C LEU A 309 48.40 23.49 -12.83
N ASP A 310 48.85 23.74 -14.07
CA ASP A 310 47.97 23.98 -15.21
C ASP A 310 47.16 22.72 -15.60
N GLU A 311 47.74 21.52 -15.49
CA GLU A 311 47.04 20.26 -15.74
C GLU A 311 45.98 19.96 -14.65
N GLN A 312 46.33 20.17 -13.38
CA GLN A 312 45.35 20.05 -12.28
C GLN A 312 44.22 21.06 -12.43
N LYS A 313 44.53 22.29 -12.84
CA LYS A 313 43.53 23.32 -13.10
C LYS A 313 42.60 22.93 -14.25
N LYS A 314 43.14 22.40 -15.35
CA LYS A 314 42.32 21.88 -16.46
C LYS A 314 41.39 20.75 -16.03
N TRP A 315 41.88 19.81 -15.22
CA TRP A 315 41.04 18.72 -14.71
C TRP A 315 39.90 19.24 -13.83
N LEU A 316 40.19 20.22 -12.97
CA LEU A 316 39.17 20.89 -12.15
C LEU A 316 38.17 21.66 -13.00
N ASP A 317 38.63 22.37 -14.04
CA ASP A 317 37.75 23.09 -14.97
C ASP A 317 36.83 22.11 -15.73
N GLU A 318 37.35 20.97 -16.19
CA GLU A 318 36.57 19.90 -16.84
C GLU A 318 35.56 19.25 -15.88
N GLU A 319 35.93 19.03 -14.61
CA GLU A 319 35.03 18.47 -13.60
C GLU A 319 33.93 19.46 -13.22
N VAL A 320 34.26 20.76 -13.12
CA VAL A 320 33.28 21.83 -12.93
C VAL A 320 32.32 21.89 -14.11
N GLU A 321 32.80 21.78 -15.35
CA GLU A 321 31.96 21.78 -16.55
C GLU A 321 31.02 20.57 -16.58
N LYS A 322 31.49 19.36 -16.22
CA LYS A 322 30.64 18.17 -16.07
C LYS A 322 29.55 18.36 -15.02
N VAL A 323 29.89 18.91 -13.85
CA VAL A 323 28.91 19.18 -12.79
C VAL A 323 27.90 20.24 -13.23
N LEU A 324 28.32 21.27 -13.97
CA LEU A 324 27.40 22.27 -14.53
C LEU A 324 26.45 21.66 -15.55
N ASN A 325 26.94 20.82 -16.46
CA ASN A 325 26.10 20.11 -17.44
C ASN A 325 25.08 19.20 -16.74
N GLN A 326 25.50 18.42 -15.73
CA GLN A 326 24.59 17.60 -14.93
C GLN A 326 23.53 18.43 -14.20
N ARG A 327 23.89 19.62 -13.69
CA ARG A 327 22.94 20.54 -13.05
C ARG A 327 21.90 21.05 -14.04
N GLN A 328 22.32 21.40 -15.26
CA GLN A 328 21.41 21.85 -16.31
C GLN A 328 20.44 20.73 -16.74
N GLU A 329 20.94 19.51 -16.95
CA GLU A 329 20.10 18.35 -17.26
C GLU A 329 19.08 18.06 -16.13
N LEU A 330 19.49 18.19 -14.87
CA LEU A 330 18.58 18.03 -13.73
C LEU A 330 17.51 19.13 -13.68
N GLU A 331 17.85 20.37 -14.04
CA GLU A 331 16.90 21.48 -14.10
C GLU A 331 15.85 21.27 -15.20
N GLU A 332 16.25 20.83 -16.40
CA GLU A 332 15.33 20.47 -17.49
C GLU A 332 14.37 19.35 -17.08
N LEU A 333 14.87 18.31 -16.42
CA LEU A 333 14.04 17.22 -15.89
C LEU A 333 13.10 17.69 -14.78
N GLU A 334 13.50 18.64 -13.93
CA GLU A 334 12.65 19.22 -12.90
C GLU A 334 11.51 20.05 -13.52
N GLU A 335 11.77 20.81 -14.58
CA GLU A 335 10.72 21.52 -15.33
C GLU A 335 9.73 20.57 -15.99
N ASP A 336 10.21 19.48 -16.59
CA ASP A 336 9.36 18.46 -17.19
C ASP A 336 8.54 17.69 -16.14
N LEU A 337 9.10 17.46 -14.95
CA LEU A 337 8.35 16.94 -13.80
C LEU A 337 7.21 17.90 -13.42
N LYS A 338 7.49 19.20 -13.26
CA LYS A 338 6.47 20.21 -12.94
C LYS A 338 5.35 20.27 -13.97
N LYS A 339 5.66 20.14 -15.27
CA LYS A 339 4.65 20.07 -16.34
C LYS A 339 3.77 18.82 -16.19
N ARG A 340 4.37 17.66 -15.92
CA ARG A 340 3.63 16.40 -15.70
C ARG A 340 2.76 16.47 -14.46
N GLU A 341 3.26 17.02 -13.36
CA GLU A 341 2.51 17.24 -12.13
C GLU A 341 1.29 18.14 -12.36
N ALA A 342 1.44 19.24 -13.10
CA ALA A 342 0.31 20.11 -13.45
C ALA A 342 -0.78 19.39 -14.27
N ILE A 343 -0.38 18.53 -15.22
CA ILE A 343 -1.31 17.70 -15.98
C ILE A 343 -2.03 16.70 -15.06
N VAL A 344 -1.29 16.05 -14.15
CA VAL A 344 -1.87 15.12 -13.17
C VAL A 344 -2.87 15.85 -12.26
N CYS A 345 -2.53 17.01 -11.71
CA CYS A 345 -3.46 17.81 -10.90
C CYS A 345 -4.74 18.17 -11.66
N LYS A 346 -4.63 18.54 -12.95
CA LYS A 346 -5.80 18.82 -13.79
C LYS A 346 -6.65 17.56 -14.01
N LYS A 347 -6.04 16.39 -14.22
CA LYS A 347 -6.74 15.11 -14.36
C LYS A 347 -7.46 14.71 -13.07
N GLU A 348 -6.80 14.86 -11.92
CA GLU A 348 -7.40 14.59 -10.61
C GLU A 348 -8.63 15.48 -10.35
N ALA A 349 -8.56 16.77 -10.71
CA ALA A 349 -9.70 17.68 -10.60
C ALA A 349 -10.89 17.25 -11.49
N LEU A 350 -10.63 16.88 -12.75
CA LEU A 350 -11.66 16.36 -13.66
C LEU A 350 -12.29 15.05 -13.14
N LEU A 351 -11.48 14.16 -12.56
CA LEU A 351 -11.97 12.91 -11.95
C LEU A 351 -12.85 13.17 -10.72
N GLN A 352 -12.46 14.12 -9.85
CA GLN A 352 -13.29 14.53 -8.72
C GLN A 352 -14.63 15.08 -9.18
N GLU A 353 -14.64 15.89 -10.24
CA GLU A 353 -15.87 16.45 -10.79
C GLU A 353 -16.78 15.38 -11.43
N LYS A 354 -16.19 14.45 -12.20
CA LYS A 354 -16.89 13.28 -12.74
C LYS A 354 -17.54 12.45 -11.63
N SER A 355 -16.81 12.17 -10.56
CA SER A 355 -17.32 11.46 -9.38
C SER A 355 -18.49 12.22 -8.72
N HIS A 356 -18.38 13.54 -8.63
CA HIS A 356 -19.45 14.38 -8.09
C HIS A 356 -20.73 14.34 -8.95
N LEU A 357 -20.60 14.34 -10.27
CA LEU A 357 -21.72 14.20 -11.20
C LEU A 357 -22.37 12.82 -11.15
N GLU A 358 -21.56 11.77 -11.01
CA GLU A 358 -22.06 10.40 -10.82
C GLU A 358 -22.87 10.28 -9.52
N ASN A 359 -22.38 10.86 -8.42
CA ASN A 359 -23.12 10.94 -7.16
C ASN A 359 -24.45 11.70 -7.31
N LYS A 360 -24.45 12.83 -8.03
CA LYS A 360 -25.67 13.57 -8.35
C LYS A 360 -26.66 12.70 -9.15
N LYS A 361 -26.17 11.95 -10.16
CA LYS A 361 -26.97 11.03 -10.98
C LYS A 361 -27.59 9.93 -10.12
N LEU A 362 -26.81 9.33 -9.23
CA LEU A 362 -27.28 8.30 -8.30
C LEU A 362 -28.37 8.82 -7.37
N ARG A 363 -28.16 9.99 -6.74
CA ARG A 363 -29.14 10.60 -5.83
C ARG A 363 -30.44 10.93 -6.56
N SER A 364 -30.35 11.51 -7.75
CA SER A 364 -31.54 11.80 -8.56
C SER A 364 -32.25 10.50 -9.00
N SER A 365 -31.51 9.43 -9.29
CA SER A 365 -32.10 8.14 -9.66
C SER A 365 -32.83 7.50 -8.48
N GLN A 366 -32.27 7.61 -7.28
CA GLN A 366 -32.90 7.16 -6.04
C GLN A 366 -34.17 7.95 -5.75
N ALA A 367 -34.16 9.28 -5.96
CA ALA A 367 -35.34 10.12 -5.80
C ALA A 367 -36.46 9.73 -6.77
N LEU A 368 -36.15 9.55 -8.06
CA LEU A 368 -37.11 9.11 -9.07
C LEU A 368 -37.67 7.70 -8.77
N ASN A 369 -36.83 6.77 -8.31
CA ASN A 369 -37.28 5.43 -7.92
C ASN A 369 -38.22 5.49 -6.72
N THR A 370 -37.90 6.32 -5.72
CA THR A 370 -38.77 6.56 -4.56
C THR A 370 -40.12 7.15 -4.99
N ASP A 371 -40.11 8.10 -5.93
CA ASP A 371 -41.34 8.68 -6.48
C ASP A 371 -42.14 7.65 -7.30
N SER A 372 -41.50 6.80 -8.09
CA SER A 372 -42.15 5.70 -8.82
C SER A 372 -42.84 4.72 -7.85
N LEU A 373 -42.19 4.39 -6.72
CA LEU A 373 -42.79 3.59 -5.66
C LEU A 373 -44.01 4.26 -5.04
N LYS A 374 -43.93 5.55 -4.70
CA LYS A 374 -45.08 6.31 -4.15
C LYS A 374 -46.26 6.35 -5.13
N ILE A 375 -45.99 6.60 -6.41
CA ILE A 375 -47.02 6.60 -7.45
C ILE A 375 -47.63 5.20 -7.57
N SER A 376 -46.82 4.14 -7.54
CA SER A 376 -47.29 2.76 -7.57
C SER A 376 -48.17 2.42 -6.37
N THR A 377 -47.80 2.85 -5.17
CA THR A 377 -48.64 2.68 -3.97
C THR A 377 -49.97 3.42 -4.10
N ARG A 378 -49.98 4.67 -4.57
CA ARG A 378 -51.24 5.42 -4.78
C ARG A 378 -52.12 4.79 -5.86
N LEU A 379 -51.53 4.26 -6.94
CA LEU A 379 -52.27 3.55 -7.98
C LEU A 379 -52.98 2.30 -7.43
N ILE A 380 -52.31 1.53 -6.56
CA ILE A 380 -52.93 0.36 -5.90
C ILE A 380 -54.11 0.79 -5.02
N LEU A 381 -53.97 1.89 -4.26
CA LEU A 381 -55.05 2.42 -3.44
C LEU A 381 -56.24 2.90 -4.30
N LEU A 382 -55.96 3.59 -5.41
CA LEU A 382 -57.00 4.01 -6.35
C LEU A 382 -57.73 2.82 -6.98
N ASP A 383 -57.03 1.73 -7.30
CA ASP A 383 -57.66 0.50 -7.80
C ASP A 383 -58.62 -0.10 -6.76
N GLN A 384 -58.24 -0.06 -5.49
CA GLN A 384 -59.09 -0.52 -4.40
C GLN A 384 -60.29 0.41 -4.18
N GLU A 385 -60.08 1.74 -4.09
CA GLU A 385 -61.15 2.74 -3.96
C GLU A 385 -62.16 2.64 -5.12
N LEU A 386 -61.68 2.48 -6.37
CA LEU A 386 -62.53 2.28 -7.54
C LEU A 386 -63.35 0.98 -7.45
N SER A 387 -62.75 -0.10 -6.95
CA SER A 387 -63.48 -1.37 -6.76
C SER A 387 -64.59 -1.25 -5.70
N GLU A 388 -64.31 -0.58 -4.58
CA GLU A 388 -65.27 -0.34 -3.51
C GLU A 388 -66.43 0.56 -3.98
N LYS A 389 -66.11 1.64 -4.72
CA LYS A 389 -67.12 2.54 -5.30
C LYS A 389 -67.98 1.85 -6.34
N ASN A 390 -67.42 0.95 -7.15
CA ASN A 390 -68.20 0.15 -8.09
C ASN A 390 -69.16 -0.82 -7.38
N VAL A 391 -68.76 -1.41 -6.26
CA VAL A 391 -69.65 -2.26 -5.44
C VAL A 391 -70.78 -1.42 -4.83
N GLN A 392 -70.47 -0.23 -4.28
CA GLN A 392 -71.48 0.72 -3.77
C GLN A 392 -72.47 1.14 -4.87
N LEU A 393 -71.96 1.41 -6.09
CA LEU A 393 -72.79 1.78 -7.23
C LEU A 393 -73.87 0.72 -7.54
N GLN A 394 -73.59 -0.57 -7.30
CA GLN A 394 -74.55 -1.64 -7.55
C GLN A 394 -75.67 -1.71 -6.49
N SER A 395 -75.42 -1.30 -5.26
CA SER A 395 -76.35 -1.42 -4.12
C SER A 395 -77.09 -0.12 -3.75
N SER A 396 -76.73 1.03 -4.31
CA SER A 396 -77.29 2.34 -3.97
C SER A 396 -78.59 2.72 -4.70
N THR A 397 -79.25 3.76 -4.20
CA THR A 397 -80.46 4.38 -4.80
C THR A 397 -80.12 5.21 -6.05
N ALA A 398 -81.12 5.60 -6.84
CA ALA A 398 -80.91 6.28 -8.14
C ALA A 398 -80.17 7.62 -8.04
N GLU A 399 -80.48 8.44 -7.03
CA GLU A 399 -79.79 9.71 -6.79
C GLU A 399 -78.35 9.50 -6.31
N GLU A 400 -78.12 8.53 -5.42
CA GLU A 400 -76.78 8.16 -4.94
C GLU A 400 -75.91 7.57 -6.05
N LYS A 401 -76.50 6.81 -6.98
CA LYS A 401 -75.80 6.24 -8.14
C LYS A 401 -75.17 7.32 -9.03
N ILE A 402 -75.86 8.43 -9.25
CA ILE A 402 -75.33 9.57 -10.03
C ILE A 402 -74.09 10.13 -9.33
N LYS A 403 -74.18 10.40 -8.02
CA LYS A 403 -73.07 10.94 -7.21
C LYS A 403 -71.88 10.00 -7.12
N ILE A 404 -72.11 8.69 -6.98
CA ILE A 404 -71.06 7.67 -6.97
C ILE A 404 -70.41 7.56 -8.35
N SER A 405 -71.18 7.64 -9.43
CA SER A 405 -70.65 7.61 -10.80
C SER A 405 -69.72 8.79 -11.10
N GLU A 406 -70.05 10.00 -10.63
CA GLU A 406 -69.18 11.17 -10.72
C GLU A 406 -67.87 10.97 -9.95
N GLN A 407 -67.92 10.40 -8.74
CA GLN A 407 -66.72 10.07 -7.94
C GLN A 407 -65.84 9.02 -8.64
N VAL A 408 -66.45 7.97 -9.21
CA VAL A 408 -65.72 6.95 -10.00
C VAL A 408 -65.04 7.60 -11.20
N GLN A 409 -65.71 8.52 -11.89
CA GLN A 409 -65.11 9.24 -13.02
C GLN A 409 -63.93 10.13 -12.58
N ALA A 410 -64.04 10.79 -11.42
CA ALA A 410 -62.95 11.59 -10.86
C ALA A 410 -61.73 10.73 -10.47
N LEU A 411 -61.95 9.61 -9.78
CA LEU A 411 -60.90 8.67 -9.39
C LEU A 411 -60.23 8.03 -10.63
N GLN A 412 -61.00 7.71 -11.67
CA GLN A 412 -60.47 7.20 -12.92
C GLN A 412 -59.56 8.23 -13.62
N LYS A 413 -59.97 9.52 -13.62
CA LYS A 413 -59.13 10.61 -14.14
C LYS A 413 -57.82 10.76 -13.36
N GLU A 414 -57.85 10.66 -12.02
CA GLU A 414 -56.65 10.69 -11.19
C GLU A 414 -55.72 9.52 -11.52
N LYS A 415 -56.27 8.29 -11.61
CA LYS A 415 -55.53 7.08 -11.98
C LYS A 415 -54.83 7.23 -13.33
N ASP A 416 -55.52 7.74 -14.34
CA ASP A 416 -54.94 7.92 -15.68
C ASP A 416 -53.81 8.97 -15.69
N GLN A 417 -53.91 10.01 -14.85
CA GLN A 417 -52.85 11.02 -14.68
C GLN A 417 -51.62 10.42 -13.99
N LEU A 418 -51.82 9.66 -12.91
CA LEU A 418 -50.74 8.99 -12.19
C LEU A 418 -50.06 7.93 -13.05
N GLN A 419 -50.81 7.18 -13.85
CA GLN A 419 -50.25 6.21 -14.80
C GLN A 419 -49.35 6.89 -15.84
N ARG A 420 -49.78 8.04 -16.39
CA ARG A 420 -48.96 8.86 -17.30
C ARG A 420 -47.69 9.37 -16.62
N ARG A 421 -47.79 9.87 -15.38
CA ARG A 421 -46.64 10.33 -14.60
C ARG A 421 -45.67 9.18 -14.32
N ARG A 422 -46.17 8.00 -13.95
CA ARG A 422 -45.35 6.79 -13.71
C ARG A 422 -44.56 6.42 -14.97
N ASN A 423 -45.24 6.31 -16.12
CA ASN A 423 -44.58 5.96 -17.37
C ASN A 423 -43.49 6.97 -17.74
N SER A 424 -43.70 8.28 -17.48
CA SER A 424 -42.67 9.30 -17.70
C SER A 424 -41.45 9.13 -16.78
N VAL A 425 -41.67 8.81 -15.50
CA VAL A 425 -40.59 8.53 -14.54
C VAL A 425 -39.81 7.26 -14.93
N ASP A 426 -40.53 6.20 -15.32
CA ASP A 426 -39.94 4.93 -15.72
C ASP A 426 -39.11 5.09 -17.01
N GLU A 427 -39.57 5.87 -17.99
CA GLU A 427 -38.79 6.18 -19.19
C GLU A 427 -37.51 6.99 -18.87
N LYS A 428 -37.58 7.96 -17.95
CA LYS A 428 -36.38 8.68 -17.49
C LYS A 428 -35.36 7.77 -16.82
N LEU A 429 -35.84 6.86 -15.97
CA LEU A 429 -34.99 5.86 -15.30
C LEU A 429 -34.38 4.88 -16.31
N LYS A 430 -35.17 4.38 -17.26
CA LYS A 430 -34.74 3.44 -18.30
C LYS A 430 -33.69 4.04 -19.23
N ASN A 431 -33.87 5.29 -19.64
CA ASN A 431 -32.96 5.98 -20.54
C ASN A 431 -31.76 6.61 -19.81
N GLY A 432 -31.68 6.50 -18.48
CA GLY A 432 -30.62 7.12 -17.67
C GLY A 432 -30.63 8.65 -17.67
N SER A 433 -31.68 9.28 -18.22
CA SER A 433 -31.92 10.73 -18.28
C SER A 433 -32.49 11.24 -16.95
N VAL A 434 -31.68 11.04 -15.92
CA VAL A 434 -32.03 11.31 -14.52
C VAL A 434 -31.59 12.72 -14.12
N LEU A 435 -30.66 13.32 -14.87
CA LEU A 435 -30.17 14.66 -14.69
C LEU A 435 -30.82 15.63 -15.70
N SER A 436 -30.71 16.93 -15.42
CA SER A 436 -31.13 17.97 -16.35
C SER A 436 -30.29 17.90 -17.64
N PRO A 437 -30.84 18.22 -18.82
CA PRO A 437 -30.11 18.20 -20.08
C PRO A 437 -28.77 18.95 -20.03
N GLU A 438 -28.72 20.08 -19.33
CA GLU A 438 -27.53 20.92 -19.17
C GLU A 438 -26.43 20.19 -18.39
N VAL A 439 -26.81 19.47 -17.33
CA VAL A 439 -25.86 18.72 -16.48
C VAL A 439 -25.38 17.45 -17.20
N SER A 440 -26.27 16.81 -17.98
CA SER A 440 -25.90 15.67 -18.81
C SER A 440 -24.94 16.05 -19.94
N GLN A 441 -25.15 17.21 -20.57
CA GLN A 441 -24.24 17.74 -21.58
C GLN A 441 -22.87 18.08 -20.98
N TYR A 442 -22.86 18.69 -19.79
CA TYR A 442 -21.63 18.96 -19.07
C TYR A 442 -20.85 17.70 -18.68
N ALA A 443 -21.54 16.63 -18.26
CA ALA A 443 -20.92 15.33 -17.99
C ALA A 443 -20.23 14.72 -19.23
N LEU A 444 -20.84 14.87 -20.40
CA LEU A 444 -20.26 14.44 -21.68
C LEU A 444 -19.03 15.30 -22.06
N GLU A 445 -19.11 16.61 -21.84
CA GLU A 445 -17.99 17.54 -22.09
C GLU A 445 -16.77 17.20 -21.21
N LEU A 446 -16.99 16.86 -19.94
CA LEU A 446 -15.93 16.41 -19.04
C LEU A 446 -15.28 15.09 -19.48
N GLU A 447 -16.06 14.18 -20.06
CA GLU A 447 -15.53 12.91 -20.60
C GLU A 447 -14.60 13.18 -21.79
N VAL A 448 -14.98 14.10 -22.69
CA VAL A 448 -14.14 14.53 -23.81
C VAL A 448 -12.89 15.27 -23.33
N LEU A 449 -12.99 16.13 -22.32
CA LEU A 449 -11.85 16.86 -21.76
C LEU A 449 -10.86 15.94 -21.03
N TYR A 450 -11.36 14.91 -20.35
CA TYR A 450 -10.54 13.88 -19.73
C TYR A 450 -9.81 13.05 -20.79
N ASP A 451 -10.52 12.60 -21.83
CA ASP A 451 -9.94 11.79 -22.91
C ASP A 451 -8.95 12.59 -23.78
N GLY A 452 -9.23 13.87 -24.02
CA GLY A 452 -8.33 14.77 -24.74
C GLY A 452 -7.03 15.10 -23.97
N SER A 453 -6.95 14.80 -22.67
CA SER A 453 -5.74 14.98 -21.86
C SER A 453 -4.80 13.76 -21.85
N LEU A 454 -5.13 12.70 -22.61
CA LEU A 454 -4.28 11.52 -22.84
C LEU A 454 -3.26 11.71 -23.99
N GLY A 455 -3.38 12.77 -24.78
CA GLY A 455 -2.51 13.08 -25.92
C GLY A 455 -1.27 13.88 -25.56
#